data_AF-L8WPN5-F1
#
_entry.id   AF-L8WPN5-F1
#
_cell.length_a   1.000
_cell.length_b   1.000
_cell.length_c   1.000
_cell.angle_alpha   90.00
_cell.angle_beta   90.00
_cell.angle_gamma   90.00
#
_symmetry.space_group_name_H-M   'P 1'
#
loop_
_entity.id
_entity.type
_entity.pdbx_description
1 polymer ?
#
loop_
_entity_poly.entity_id
_entity_poly.type
_entity_poly.pdbx_seq_one_letter_code
_entity_poly.pdbx_strand_id
1 'polypeptide(L)' 'MILNPDVQEKAQRELDGVLGYTTLPEMSHKEQLPYTRNLIEEVFRLYPVVPLATKAIILKKEQPCG' A
#
# COMPACT_ATOMS: atom_id res chain seq x y z
N MET A 1 7.75 -11.13 2.38
CA MET A 1 8.40 -11.75 1.21
C MET A 1 8.96 -13.13 1.52
N ILE A 2 9.87 -13.28 2.49
CA ILE A 2 10.49 -14.59 2.85
C ILE A 2 9.45 -15.71 3.10
N LEU A 3 8.32 -15.41 3.73
CA LEU A 3 7.25 -16.39 4.00
C LEU A 3 6.38 -16.73 2.78
N ASN A 4 6.41 -15.92 1.73
CA ASN A 4 5.60 -16.08 0.51
C ASN A 4 6.47 -15.78 -0.73
N PRO A 5 7.42 -16.66 -1.07
CA PRO A 5 8.39 -16.42 -2.15
C PRO A 5 7.74 -16.33 -3.54
N ASP A 6 6.63 -17.02 -3.76
CA ASP A 6 5.86 -16.99 -5.01
C ASP A 6 5.22 -15.63 -5.27
N VAL A 7 4.72 -14.97 -4.20
CA VAL A 7 4.18 -13.61 -4.26
C VAL A 7 5.31 -12.61 -4.55
N GLN A 8 6.48 -12.83 -3.97
CA GLN A 8 7.67 -12.03 -4.25
C GLN A 8 8.09 -12.13 -5.72
N GLU A 9 8.14 -13.35 -6.27
CA GLU A 9 8.51 -13.58 -7.66
C GLU A 9 7.54 -12.89 -8.62
N LYS A 10 6.22 -12.93 -8.35
CA LYS A 10 5.22 -12.23 -9.16
C LYS A 10 5.41 -10.71 -9.17
N ALA A 11 5.70 -10.12 -8.01
CA ALA A 11 5.97 -8.68 -7.92
C ALA A 11 7.27 -8.31 -8.66
N GLN A 12 8.31 -9.12 -8.56
CA GLN A 12 9.56 -8.92 -9.31
C GLN A 12 9.34 -9.02 -10.82
N ARG A 13 8.58 -10.02 -11.30
CA ARG A 13 8.24 -10.13 -12.73
C ARG A 13 7.47 -8.92 -13.27
N GLU A 14 6.57 -8.33 -12.48
CA GLU A 14 5.88 -7.10 -12.87
C GLU A 14 6.86 -5.93 -12.99
N LEU A 15 7.73 -5.76 -11.98
CA LEU A 15 8.76 -4.71 -11.98
C LEU A 15 9.71 -4.83 -13.16
N ASP A 16 10.27 -6.02 -13.38
CA ASP A 16 11.19 -6.30 -14.48
C ASP A 16 10.52 -6.12 -15.85
N GLY A 17 9.22 -6.45 -15.94
CA GLY A 17 8.44 -6.27 -17.16
C GLY A 17 8.15 -4.81 -17.52
N VAL A 18 7.98 -3.94 -16.53
CA VAL A 18 7.65 -2.52 -16.74
C VAL A 18 8.90 -1.65 -16.83
N LEU A 19 9.89 -1.88 -15.97
CA LEU A 19 11.06 -1.01 -15.79
C LEU A 19 12.34 -1.56 -16.45
N GLY A 20 12.36 -2.86 -16.74
CA GLY A 20 13.59 -3.57 -17.09
C GLY A 20 14.57 -3.67 -15.91
N TYR A 21 15.79 -4.14 -16.19
CA TYR A 21 16.79 -4.43 -15.15
C TYR A 21 17.70 -3.25 -14.77
N THR A 22 17.63 -2.15 -15.51
CA THR A 22 18.60 -1.04 -15.39
C THR A 22 18.00 0.17 -14.69
N THR A 23 16.67 0.26 -14.62
CA THR A 23 15.96 1.43 -14.12
C THR A 23 15.48 1.17 -12.70
N LEU A 24 15.74 2.12 -11.79
CA LEU A 24 15.23 2.03 -10.43
C LEU A 24 13.76 2.48 -10.39
N PRO A 25 12.92 1.85 -9.54
CA PRO A 25 11.53 2.27 -9.38
C PRO A 25 11.42 3.68 -8.78
N GLU A 26 10.54 4.49 -9.36
CA GLU A 26 10.16 5.80 -8.86
C GLU A 26 8.64 5.88 -8.66
N MET A 27 8.16 6.85 -7.87
CA MET A 27 6.73 7.02 -7.58
C MET A 27 5.88 7.31 -8.82
N SER A 28 6.47 7.87 -9.87
CA SER A 28 5.85 8.08 -11.19
C SER A 28 5.39 6.76 -11.84
N HIS A 29 6.04 5.64 -11.53
CA HIS A 29 5.72 4.32 -12.08
C HIS A 29 4.59 3.60 -11.35
N LYS A 30 4.09 4.16 -10.24
CA LYS A 30 3.08 3.52 -9.38
C LYS A 30 1.83 3.08 -10.14
N GLU A 31 1.38 3.86 -11.13
CA GLU A 31 0.18 3.53 -11.92
C GLU A 31 0.40 2.34 -12.86
N GLN A 32 1.65 2.09 -13.26
CA GLN A 32 2.03 1.01 -14.16
C GLN A 32 2.29 -0.31 -13.42
N LEU A 33 2.30 -0.31 -12.09
CA LEU A 33 2.60 -1.46 -11.23
C LEU A 33 1.41 -1.87 -10.36
N PRO A 34 0.27 -2.28 -10.96
CA PRO A 34 -0.96 -2.55 -10.22
C PRO A 34 -0.82 -3.72 -9.23
N TYR A 35 -0.08 -4.79 -9.56
CA TYR A 35 0.11 -5.92 -8.66
C TYR A 35 0.93 -5.52 -7.43
N THR A 36 2.05 -4.84 -7.65
CA THR A 36 2.93 -4.36 -6.58
C THR A 36 2.19 -3.37 -5.68
N ARG A 37 1.39 -2.46 -6.25
CA ARG A 37 0.54 -1.53 -5.50
C ARG A 37 -0.45 -2.26 -4.60
N ASN A 38 -1.23 -3.18 -5.18
CA ASN A 38 -2.24 -3.92 -4.43
C ASN A 38 -1.60 -4.84 -3.37
N LEU A 39 -0.41 -5.38 -3.64
CA LEU A 39 0.36 -6.16 -2.66
C LEU A 39 0.73 -5.31 -1.43
N ILE A 40 1.17 -4.06 -1.64
CA ILE A 40 1.48 -3.14 -0.54
C ILE A 40 0.22 -2.84 0.28
N GLU A 41 -0.91 -2.56 -0.38
CA GLU A 41 -2.20 -2.32 0.29
C GLU A 41 -2.63 -3.53 1.13
N GLU A 42 -2.44 -4.73 0.61
CA GLU A 42 -2.79 -5.97 1.31
C GLU A 42 -1.90 -6.21 2.54
N VAL A 43 -0.61 -5.88 2.45
CA VAL A 43 0.30 -5.92 3.61
C VAL A 43 -0.17 -4.95 4.68
N PHE A 44 -0.55 -3.73 4.32
CA PHE A 44 -1.08 -2.76 5.29
C PHE A 44 -2.43 -3.18 5.87
N ARG A 45 -3.27 -3.89 5.11
CA ARG A 45 -4.54 -4.44 5.60
C ARG A 45 -4.32 -5.53 6.65
N LEU A 46 -3.38 -6.44 6.39
CA LEU A 46 -3.06 -7.56 7.29
C LEU A 46 -2.23 -7.14 8.50
N TYR A 47 -1.31 -6.19 8.29
CA TYR A 47 -0.35 -5.71 9.27
C TYR A 47 -0.35 -4.18 9.29
N PRO A 48 -1.41 -3.54 9.81
CA PRO A 48 -1.49 -2.10 9.87
C PRO A 48 -0.39 -1.55 10.79
N VAL A 49 0.39 -0.60 10.28
CA VAL A 49 1.44 0.10 11.06
C VAL A 49 0.83 0.89 12.21
N VAL A 50 -0.42 1.34 12.05
CA VAL A 50 -1.22 1.99 13.09
C VAL A 50 -2.43 1.10 13.39
N PRO A 51 -2.35 0.20 14.39
CA PRO A 51 -3.40 -0.80 14.66
C PRO A 51 -4.71 -0.21 15.17
N LEU A 52 -4.65 0.96 15.81
CA LEU A 52 -5.79 1.72 16.29
C LEU A 52 -5.81 3.03 15.50
N ALA A 53 -6.76 3.20 14.59
CA ALA A 53 -6.99 4.49 13.93
C ALA A 53 -7.00 5.57 15.02
N THR A 54 -6.02 6.48 14.98
CA THR A 54 -5.91 7.61 15.92
C THR A 54 -7.29 8.25 15.97
N LYS A 55 -7.93 8.19 17.16
CA LYS A 55 -9.33 8.57 17.37
C LYS A 55 -9.75 9.67 16.38
N ALA A 56 -10.69 9.34 15.48
CA ALA A 56 -11.66 10.32 15.08
C ALA A 56 -12.45 10.64 16.37
N ILE A 57 -11.92 11.57 17.18
CA ILE A 57 -12.80 12.33 18.05
C ILE A 57 -13.70 13.03 17.05
N ILE A 58 -14.90 12.48 16.92
CA ILE A 58 -16.06 13.20 16.45
C ILE A 58 -16.09 14.45 17.33
N LEU A 59 -15.46 15.54 16.88
CA LEU A 59 -15.86 16.88 17.28
C LEU A 59 -17.24 17.06 16.65
N LYS A 60 -18.23 16.38 17.21
CA LYS A 60 -19.61 16.81 17.10
C LYS A 60 -19.55 18.20 17.72
N LYS A 61 -19.52 19.24 16.89
CA LYS A 61 -19.93 20.55 17.36
C LYS A 61 -21.37 20.35 17.82
N GLU A 62 -21.58 20.19 19.12
CA GLU A 62 -22.87 20.51 19.70
C GLU A 62 -23.11 21.99 19.37
N GLN A 63 -24.06 22.27 18.48
CA GLN A 63 -24.76 23.54 18.53
C GLN A 63 -25.84 23.38 19.61
N PRO A 64 -25.75 24.08 20.75
CA PRO A 64 -26.87 24.12 21.68
C PRO A 64 -28.00 24.93 21.03
N CYS A 65 -29.18 24.32 20.92
CA CYS A 65 -30.42 25.05 20.66
C CYS A 65 -30.77 25.88 21.90
N GLY A 66 -30.95 27.18 21.70
CA GLY A 66 -31.34 28.15 22.73
C GLY A 66 -31.04 29.56 22.25
#